data_AF-R4SX98-F1
#
_entry.id   AF-R4SX98-F1
#
_cell.length_a   1.000
_cell.length_b   1.000
_cell.length_c   1.000
_cell.angle_alpha   90.00
_cell.angle_beta   90.00
_cell.angle_gamma   90.00
#
_symmetry.space_group_name_H-M   'P 1'
#
loop_
_entity.id
_entity.type
_entity.pdbx_description
1 polymer ?
#
loop_
_entity_poly.entity_id
_entity_poly.type
_entity_poly.pdbx_seq_one_letter_code
_entity_poly.pdbx_strand_id
1 'polypeptide(L)'
;MLPSYRCFPSIRKKGSWPLGIVPPTEGSLDRETWTRLLEILTEHSPAGPVTRCLAYYSPLTLGASDFENPHVRVGKLGDAAILYDDPETDFSPSNLWAEDRSWCLCTDYDLCATKVAGSQVLVEALLSDFEIEAIRLPWTTT
;
A
#
# COMPACT_ATOMS: atom_id res chain seq x y z
N MET A 1 24.34 7.95 -10.66
CA MET A 1 23.16 8.20 -9.82
C MET A 1 23.47 9.37 -8.90
N LEU A 2 22.72 10.45 -8.99
CA LEU A 2 22.72 11.48 -7.95
C LEU A 2 21.84 10.96 -6.80
N PRO A 3 22.25 11.09 -5.53
CA PRO A 3 21.37 10.75 -4.41
C PRO A 3 20.11 11.61 -4.48
N SER A 4 18.95 10.96 -4.33
CA SER A 4 17.65 11.62 -4.29
C SER A 4 17.64 12.68 -3.19
N TYR A 5 17.08 13.86 -3.48
CA TYR A 5 16.90 14.96 -2.52
C TYR A 5 15.98 14.58 -1.34
N ARG A 6 15.37 13.40 -1.36
CA ARG A 6 14.50 12.83 -0.31
C ARG A 6 15.25 11.95 0.70
N CYS A 7 16.56 11.73 0.55
CA CYS A 7 17.31 10.70 1.30
C CYS A 7 18.12 11.18 2.51
N PHE A 8 17.86 12.37 3.09
CA PHE A 8 18.60 12.85 4.27
C PHE A 8 17.73 12.95 5.53
N PRO A 9 17.36 11.82 6.17
CA PRO A 9 16.56 11.81 7.38
C PRO A 9 17.24 12.40 8.62
N SER A 10 18.53 12.68 8.53
CA SER A 10 19.34 13.28 9.58
C SER A 10 19.37 14.82 9.54
N ILE A 11 18.85 15.48 8.49
CA ILE A 11 18.78 16.95 8.44
C ILE A 11 17.58 17.42 9.27
N ARG A 12 17.82 17.58 10.57
CA ARG A 12 16.91 18.30 11.47
C ARG A 12 17.46 19.71 11.71
N LYS A 13 16.69 20.74 11.36
CA LYS A 13 16.98 22.13 11.74
C LYS A 13 16.23 22.42 13.04
N LYS A 14 16.96 22.62 14.13
CA LYS A 14 16.38 22.86 15.48
C LYS A 14 15.38 21.77 15.91
N GLY A 15 15.64 20.51 15.55
CA GLY A 15 14.77 19.37 15.90
C GLY A 15 13.58 19.15 14.97
N SER A 16 13.39 19.98 13.94
CA SER A 16 12.31 19.82 12.95
C SER A 16 12.84 19.67 11.53
N TRP A 17 12.04 19.06 10.66
CA TRP A 17 12.34 18.95 9.24
C TRP A 17 12.25 20.33 8.55
N PRO A 18 13.13 20.63 7.58
CA PRO A 18 12.96 21.80 6.72
C PRO A 18 11.59 21.78 6.03
N LEU A 19 10.90 22.92 5.96
CA LEU A 19 9.55 23.05 5.41
C LEU A 19 9.38 22.55 3.96
N GLY A 20 10.47 22.42 3.20
CA GLY A 20 10.46 21.91 1.82
C GLY A 20 10.76 20.42 1.69
N ILE A 21 10.92 19.68 2.80
CA ILE A 21 11.17 18.23 2.78
C ILE A 21 9.91 17.53 3.29
N VAL A 22 9.24 16.84 2.38
CA VAL A 22 8.20 15.87 2.71
C VAL A 22 8.86 14.49 2.70
N PRO A 23 9.00 13.81 3.86
CA PRO A 23 9.50 12.45 3.88
C PRO A 23 8.53 11.54 3.10
N PRO A 24 9.01 10.42 2.55
CA PRO A 24 8.09 9.40 2.03
C PRO A 24 7.16 8.94 3.15
N THR A 25 5.97 8.44 2.79
CA THR A 25 5.10 7.73 3.72
C THR A 25 5.73 6.37 4.01
N GLU A 26 6.73 6.33 4.88
CA GLU A 26 7.47 5.10 5.19
C GLU A 26 6.52 4.03 5.74
N GLY A 27 6.57 2.83 5.17
CA GLY A 27 5.70 1.72 5.58
C GLY A 27 4.22 1.84 5.18
N SER A 28 3.84 2.84 4.37
CA SER A 28 2.45 3.01 3.94
C SER A 28 2.37 3.66 2.56
N LEU A 29 1.26 3.46 1.85
CA LEU A 29 0.94 4.30 0.69
C LEU A 29 0.56 5.71 1.17
N ASP A 30 0.85 6.74 0.37
CA ASP A 30 0.16 8.02 0.48
C ASP A 30 -1.30 7.90 0.00
N ARG A 31 -2.12 8.90 0.33
CA ARG A 31 -3.57 8.86 0.09
C ARG A 31 -3.90 8.81 -1.39
N GLU A 32 -3.19 9.60 -2.19
CA GLU A 32 -3.38 9.74 -3.62
C GLU A 32 -3.11 8.40 -4.30
N THR A 33 -1.94 7.79 -4.02
CA THR A 33 -1.57 6.48 -4.56
C THR A 33 -2.49 5.37 -4.04
N TRP A 34 -2.91 5.41 -2.77
CA TRP A 34 -3.89 4.47 -2.21
C TRP A 34 -5.21 4.53 -2.96
N THR A 35 -5.76 5.73 -3.16
CA THR A 35 -7.05 5.95 -3.83
C THR A 35 -6.98 5.47 -5.28
N ARG A 36 -5.93 5.86 -6.01
CA ARG A 36 -5.73 5.43 -7.40
C ARG A 36 -5.56 3.92 -7.53
N LEU A 37 -4.82 3.30 -6.60
CA LEU A 37 -4.65 1.85 -6.58
C LEU A 37 -5.98 1.13 -6.39
N LEU A 38 -6.85 1.62 -5.50
CA LEU A 38 -8.19 1.05 -5.29
C LEU A 38 -9.07 1.16 -6.54
N GLU A 39 -8.97 2.25 -7.30
CA GLU A 39 -9.69 2.41 -8.57
C GLU A 39 -9.25 1.35 -9.58
N ILE A 40 -7.94 1.20 -9.79
CA ILE A 40 -7.38 0.19 -10.71
C ILE A 40 -7.77 -1.23 -10.27
N LEU A 41 -7.65 -1.54 -8.97
CA LEU A 41 -8.09 -2.85 -8.45
C LEU A 41 -9.58 -3.07 -8.67
N THR A 42 -10.39 -2.03 -8.54
CA THR A 42 -11.84 -2.10 -8.80
C THR A 42 -12.13 -2.39 -10.26
N GLU A 43 -11.48 -1.70 -11.20
CA GLU A 43 -11.64 -1.92 -12.63
C GLU A 43 -11.22 -3.33 -13.07
N HIS A 44 -10.20 -3.89 -12.42
CA HIS A 44 -9.61 -5.19 -12.77
C HIS A 44 -10.09 -6.36 -11.92
N SER A 45 -11.02 -6.14 -10.98
CA SER A 45 -11.66 -7.22 -10.23
C SER A 45 -12.97 -7.66 -10.92
N PRO A 46 -13.23 -8.97 -11.09
CA PRO A 46 -14.45 -9.44 -11.79
C PRO A 46 -15.77 -8.93 -11.19
N ALA A 47 -15.78 -8.72 -9.88
CA ALA A 47 -16.94 -8.21 -9.13
C ALA A 47 -16.89 -6.69 -8.89
N GLY A 48 -15.93 -5.97 -9.49
CA GLY A 48 -15.80 -4.53 -9.39
C GLY A 48 -15.78 -4.03 -7.94
N PRO A 49 -16.58 -3.01 -7.58
CA PRO A 49 -16.57 -2.43 -6.24
C PRO A 49 -17.15 -3.37 -5.17
N VAL A 50 -17.92 -4.40 -5.57
CA VAL A 50 -18.48 -5.38 -4.61
C VAL A 50 -17.55 -6.58 -4.38
N THR A 51 -16.35 -6.57 -4.99
CA THR A 51 -15.31 -7.57 -4.73
C THR A 51 -15.04 -7.67 -3.24
N ARG A 52 -15.21 -8.87 -2.68
CA ARG A 52 -14.89 -9.14 -1.28
C ARG A 52 -13.38 -9.14 -1.11
N CYS A 53 -12.89 -8.38 -0.15
CA CYS A 53 -11.46 -8.28 0.15
C CYS A 53 -11.20 -8.33 1.65
N LEU A 54 -9.98 -8.70 1.99
CA LEU A 54 -9.50 -8.79 3.35
C LEU A 54 -8.31 -7.85 3.51
N ALA A 55 -8.31 -7.09 4.61
CA ALA A 55 -7.27 -6.14 4.95
C ALA A 55 -6.60 -6.58 6.26
N TYR A 56 -5.30 -6.79 6.21
CA TYR A 56 -4.49 -7.13 7.37
C TYR A 56 -3.62 -5.94 7.75
N TYR A 57 -3.56 -5.67 9.05
CA TYR A 57 -2.65 -4.72 9.65
C TYR A 57 -1.65 -5.49 10.50
N SER A 58 -0.36 -5.18 10.34
CA SER A 58 0.66 -5.73 11.22
C SER A 58 0.38 -5.33 12.68
N PRO A 59 0.45 -6.27 13.65
CA PRO A 59 0.25 -5.97 15.08
C PRO A 59 1.12 -4.80 15.59
N LEU A 60 2.30 -4.63 15.00
CA LEU A 60 3.22 -3.54 15.34
C LEU A 60 2.63 -2.16 15.00
N THR A 61 1.80 -2.05 13.97
CA THR A 61 1.18 -0.78 13.55
C THR A 61 -0.07 -0.45 14.34
N LEU A 62 -0.67 -1.45 14.96
CA LEU A 62 -1.84 -1.32 15.83
C LEU A 62 -1.47 -1.11 17.31
N GLY A 63 -0.17 -1.11 17.64
CA GLY A 63 0.28 -1.15 19.04
C GLY A 63 -0.23 -2.37 19.81
N ALA A 64 -0.56 -3.45 19.08
CA ALA A 64 -1.14 -4.65 19.66
C ALA A 64 -0.08 -5.44 20.45
N SER A 65 -0.49 -5.95 21.60
CA SER A 65 0.30 -6.89 22.41
C SER A 65 0.02 -8.35 22.06
N ASP A 66 -1.03 -8.60 21.28
CA ASP A 66 -1.45 -9.92 20.83
C ASP A 66 -0.95 -10.16 19.39
N PHE A 67 0.04 -11.04 19.28
CA PHE A 67 0.64 -11.45 18.00
C PHE A 67 0.08 -12.78 17.49
N GLU A 68 -0.71 -13.48 18.31
CA GLU A 68 -1.24 -14.81 17.98
C GLU A 68 -2.58 -14.71 17.25
N ASN A 69 -3.29 -13.58 17.41
CA ASN A 69 -4.57 -13.32 16.76
C ASN A 69 -4.42 -12.21 15.70
N PRO A 70 -4.21 -12.56 14.41
CA PRO A 70 -4.01 -11.56 13.37
C PRO A 70 -5.27 -10.71 13.17
N HIS A 71 -5.08 -9.40 13.15
CA HIS A 71 -6.15 -8.43 12.91
C HIS A 71 -6.46 -8.34 11.42
N VAL A 72 -7.45 -9.12 10.98
CA VAL A 72 -7.93 -9.11 9.59
C VAL A 72 -9.35 -8.57 9.54
N ARG A 73 -9.53 -7.50 8.77
CA ARG A 73 -10.84 -6.91 8.48
C ARG A 73 -11.35 -7.44 7.14
N VAL A 74 -12.66 -7.62 7.01
CA VAL A 74 -13.30 -8.12 5.80
C VAL A 74 -14.34 -7.13 5.33
N GLY A 75 -14.32 -6.81 4.03
CA GLY A 75 -15.21 -5.80 3.46
C GLY A 75 -15.33 -5.92 1.95
N LYS A 76 -15.94 -4.91 1.33
CA LYS A 76 -15.99 -4.74 -0.12
C LYS A 76 -14.90 -3.78 -0.56
N LEU A 77 -14.32 -4.01 -1.74
CA LEU A 77 -13.27 -3.17 -2.29
C LEU A 77 -13.70 -1.71 -2.47
N GLY A 78 -14.95 -1.46 -2.86
CA GLY A 78 -15.48 -0.11 -3.01
C GLY A 78 -15.55 0.70 -1.70
N ASP A 79 -15.51 0.03 -0.54
CA ASP A 79 -15.47 0.67 0.77
C ASP A 79 -14.03 0.83 1.29
N ALA A 80 -13.03 0.27 0.59
CA ALA A 80 -11.65 0.18 1.10
C ALA A 80 -10.96 1.54 1.26
N ALA A 81 -11.45 2.61 0.64
CA ALA A 81 -10.92 3.95 0.82
C ALA A 81 -10.91 4.39 2.31
N ILE A 82 -11.91 3.95 3.08
CA ILE A 82 -12.03 4.28 4.51
C ILE A 82 -10.88 3.74 5.36
N LEU A 83 -10.16 2.72 4.87
CA LEU A 83 -9.05 2.08 5.59
C LEU A 83 -7.84 3.00 5.74
N TYR A 84 -7.73 4.04 4.90
CA TYR A 84 -6.67 5.05 5.01
C TYR A 84 -6.93 6.05 6.16
N ASP A 85 -8.19 6.35 6.41
CA ASP A 85 -8.64 7.35 7.40
C ASP A 85 -9.05 6.73 8.74
N ASP A 86 -8.72 5.47 8.95
CA ASP A 86 -9.11 4.77 10.15
C ASP A 86 -8.38 5.35 11.37
N PRO A 87 -9.10 5.92 12.37
CA PRO A 87 -8.48 6.52 13.53
C PRO A 87 -7.77 5.51 14.45
N GLU A 88 -7.99 4.21 14.26
CA GLU A 88 -7.30 3.16 15.03
C GLU A 88 -5.89 2.85 14.50
N THR A 89 -5.50 3.40 13.34
CA THR A 89 -4.21 3.09 12.70
C THR A 89 -3.63 4.30 11.97
N ASP A 90 -2.34 4.55 12.18
CA ASP A 90 -1.62 5.61 11.48
C ASP A 90 -1.12 5.17 10.06
N PHE A 91 -1.50 3.97 9.60
CA PHE A 91 -0.92 3.31 8.42
C PHE A 91 -1.99 2.74 7.49
N SER A 92 -1.70 2.66 6.20
CA SER A 92 -2.46 1.79 5.29
C SER A 92 -2.32 0.32 5.69
N PRO A 93 -3.26 -0.57 5.29
CA PRO A 93 -3.15 -1.99 5.55
C PRO A 93 -1.83 -2.57 5.03
N SER A 94 -1.12 -3.36 5.86
CA SER A 94 0.09 -4.07 5.44
C SER A 94 -0.18 -5.03 4.29
N ASN A 95 -1.36 -5.66 4.28
CA ASN A 95 -1.85 -6.42 3.14
C ASN A 95 -3.30 -6.12 2.85
N LEU A 96 -3.65 -6.11 1.57
CA LEU A 96 -5.02 -6.14 1.08
C LEU A 96 -5.08 -7.19 -0.04
N TRP A 97 -6.06 -8.09 -0.01
CA TRP A 97 -6.21 -9.09 -1.07
C TRP A 97 -7.68 -9.38 -1.34
N ALA A 98 -7.99 -9.72 -2.59
CA ALA A 98 -9.30 -10.24 -2.94
C ALA A 98 -9.50 -11.63 -2.32
N GLU A 99 -10.73 -11.91 -1.87
CA GLU A 99 -11.09 -13.19 -1.24
C GLU A 99 -10.84 -14.39 -2.18
N ASP A 100 -10.97 -14.18 -3.50
CA ASP A 100 -10.68 -15.15 -4.55
C ASP A 100 -9.18 -15.29 -4.90
N ARG A 101 -8.31 -14.49 -4.27
CA ARG A 101 -6.85 -14.43 -4.47
C ARG A 101 -6.43 -14.04 -5.89
N SER A 102 -7.30 -13.39 -6.66
CA SER A 102 -6.99 -12.88 -7.99
C SER A 102 -5.91 -11.77 -7.97
N TRP A 103 -5.77 -11.09 -6.84
CA TRP A 103 -4.71 -10.13 -6.57
C TRP A 103 -4.42 -10.00 -5.07
N CYS A 104 -3.23 -9.51 -4.75
CA CYS A 104 -2.86 -9.04 -3.42
C CYS A 104 -1.89 -7.88 -3.51
N LEU A 105 -1.91 -7.01 -2.50
CA LEU A 105 -0.88 -6.03 -2.25
C LEU A 105 -0.18 -6.28 -0.91
N CYS A 106 1.07 -5.85 -0.82
CA CYS A 106 1.89 -5.93 0.37
C CYS A 106 2.71 -4.66 0.52
N THR A 107 2.57 -3.99 1.66
CA THR A 107 3.40 -2.88 2.11
C THR A 107 3.84 -3.14 3.54
N ASP A 108 5.04 -2.67 3.89
CA ASP A 108 5.62 -2.86 5.22
C ASP A 108 6.67 -1.77 5.46
N TYR A 109 7.01 -1.51 6.72
CA TYR A 109 7.98 -0.50 7.16
C TYR A 109 9.36 -0.70 6.56
N ASP A 110 9.79 -1.96 6.47
CA ASP A 110 11.10 -2.30 5.90
C ASP A 110 11.09 -2.25 4.36
N LEU A 111 9.93 -2.02 3.73
CA LEU A 111 9.80 -1.90 2.28
C LEU A 111 9.82 -0.43 1.85
N CYS A 112 10.57 -0.18 0.77
CA CYS A 112 10.59 1.13 0.10
C CYS A 112 9.50 1.29 -0.97
N ALA A 113 8.63 0.29 -1.14
CA ALA A 113 7.57 0.28 -2.14
C ALA A 113 6.48 -0.74 -1.78
N THR A 114 5.26 -0.51 -2.28
CA THR A 114 4.18 -1.50 -2.25
C THR A 114 4.36 -2.51 -3.38
N LYS A 115 4.30 -3.79 -3.05
CA LYS A 115 4.27 -4.87 -4.04
C LYS A 115 2.82 -5.21 -4.35
N VAL A 116 2.49 -5.29 -5.63
CA VAL A 116 1.18 -5.77 -6.11
C VAL A 116 1.40 -6.98 -6.99
N ALA A 117 0.64 -8.05 -6.72
CA ALA A 117 0.62 -9.26 -7.52
C ALA A 117 -0.81 -9.55 -7.97
N GLY A 118 -0.97 -10.05 -9.19
CA GLY A 118 -2.27 -10.41 -9.74
C GLY A 118 -2.16 -10.78 -11.22
N SER A 119 -3.27 -10.65 -11.96
CA SER A 119 -3.29 -10.95 -13.39
C SER A 119 -2.34 -10.09 -14.20
N GLN A 120 -1.91 -10.58 -15.38
CA GLN A 120 -1.06 -9.80 -16.29
C GLN A 120 -1.71 -8.47 -16.69
N VAL A 121 -3.03 -8.47 -16.92
CA VAL A 121 -3.80 -7.27 -17.30
C VAL A 121 -3.78 -6.23 -16.17
N LEU A 122 -3.94 -6.65 -14.90
CA LEU A 122 -3.81 -5.76 -13.75
C LEU A 122 -2.40 -5.17 -13.64
N VAL A 123 -1.37 -6.00 -13.80
CA VAL A 123 0.03 -5.53 -13.74
C VAL A 123 0.34 -4.54 -14.86
N GLU A 124 -0.16 -4.76 -16.07
CA GLU A 124 0.02 -3.85 -17.20
C GLU A 124 -0.72 -2.52 -17.01
N ALA A 125 -1.89 -2.53 -16.38
CA ALA A 125 -2.61 -1.31 -16.01
C ALA A 125 -1.80 -0.47 -15.01
N LEU A 126 -1.23 -1.09 -13.98
CA LEU A 126 -0.37 -0.41 -13.00
C LEU A 126 0.89 0.18 -13.64
N LEU A 127 1.53 -0.55 -14.56
CA LEU A 127 2.73 -0.08 -15.26
C LEU A 127 2.46 1.06 -16.26
N SER A 128 1.21 1.19 -16.71
CA SER A 128 0.80 2.19 -17.70
C SER A 128 0.13 3.42 -17.06
N ASP A 129 -0.13 3.38 -15.76
CA ASP A 129 -0.75 4.47 -15.03
C ASP A 129 0.23 5.65 -14.85
N PHE A 130 -0.26 6.88 -14.99
CA PHE A 130 0.58 8.08 -14.90
C PHE A 130 0.65 8.67 -13.48
N GLU A 131 -0.21 8.23 -12.57
CA GLU A 131 -0.23 8.65 -11.16
C GLU A 131 0.55 7.67 -10.28
N ILE A 132 0.62 6.39 -10.68
CA ILE A 132 1.39 5.35 -9.97
C ILE A 132 2.72 5.09 -10.68
N GLU A 133 3.84 5.42 -10.03
CA GLU A 133 5.16 4.98 -10.46
C GLU A 133 5.35 3.49 -10.10
N ALA A 134 5.44 2.62 -11.11
CA ALA A 134 5.59 1.19 -10.91
C ALA A 134 6.74 0.60 -11.76
N ILE A 135 7.39 -0.42 -11.20
CA ILE A 135 8.36 -1.25 -11.91
C ILE A 135 7.94 -2.72 -11.87
N ARG A 136 8.17 -3.44 -12.96
CA ARG A 136 7.94 -4.88 -12.98
C ARG A 136 9.10 -5.58 -12.30
N LEU A 137 8.80 -6.34 -11.25
CA LEU A 137 9.81 -7.19 -10.62
C LEU A 137 10.12 -8.39 -11.53
N PRO A 138 11.40 -8.75 -11.70
CA PRO A 138 11.76 -9.97 -12.41
C PRO A 138 11.25 -11.18 -11.63
N TRP A 139 10.52 -12.07 -12.30
CA TRP A 139 10.16 -13.36 -11.73
C TRP A 139 11.25 -14.37 -12.08
N THR A 140 11.69 -15.18 -11.12
CA THR A 140 12.56 -16.32 -11.42
C THR A 140 11.72 -17.41 -12.07
N THR A 141 11.72 -17.48 -13.39
CA THR A 141 11.43 -18.74 -14.08
C THR A 141 12.53 -19.72 -13.70
N THR A 142 12.20 -20.66 -12.82
CA THR A 142 13.02 -21.86 -12.59
C THR A 142 12.50 -22.95 -13.50
#